data_AF-A0A2K8T4H1-F1
#
_entry.id   AF-A0A2K8T4H1-F1
#
_cell.length_a   1.000
_cell.length_b   1.000
_cell.length_c   1.000
_cell.angle_alpha   90.00
_cell.angle_beta   90.00
_cell.angle_gamma   90.00
#
_symmetry.space_group_name_H-M   'P 1'
#
loop_
_entity.id
_entity.type
_entity.pdbx_description
1 polymer ?
#
loop_
_entity_poly.entity_id
_entity_poly.type
_entity_poly.pdbx_seq_one_letter_code
_entity_poly.pdbx_strand_id
1 'polypeptide(L)' 'MVNGKCCQVSLGAKVICLSSYSPDFNPIELWWSQLKSSLRSFAPTTTEMVDKLISVALDLINPQHLRNWFASCCYCTS' A
#
# COMPACT_ATOMS: atom_id res chain seq x y z
N MET A 1 -11.87 13.71 -24.08
CA MET A 1 -12.10 12.29 -23.72
C MET A 1 -11.24 11.45 -24.63
N VAL A 2 -10.00 11.12 -24.22
CA VAL A 2 -9.06 10.35 -25.05
C VAL A 2 -8.78 9.04 -24.34
N ASN A 3 -9.25 7.97 -24.98
CA ASN A 3 -9.02 6.54 -24.77
C ASN A 3 -7.84 6.15 -23.85
N GLY A 4 -8.13 5.91 -22.57
CA GLY A 4 -8.04 4.59 -21.91
C GLY A 4 -6.82 3.69 -22.10
N LYS A 5 -5.63 4.18 -22.41
CA LYS A 5 -4.42 3.33 -22.50
C LYS A 5 -3.71 3.24 -21.14
N CYS A 6 -3.99 2.17 -20.38
CA CYS A 6 -3.06 1.70 -19.35
C CYS A 6 -1.79 1.18 -20.04
N CYS A 7 -0.64 1.74 -19.68
CA CYS A 7 0.68 1.38 -20.21
C CYS A 7 0.97 -0.12 -19.97
N GLN A 8 1.09 -0.92 -21.03
CA GLN A 8 1.52 -2.32 -20.90
C GLN A 8 2.99 -2.40 -20.48
N VAL A 9 3.27 -3.17 -19.44
CA VAL A 9 4.62 -3.53 -19.00
C VAL A 9 5.07 -4.80 -19.71
N SER A 10 6.29 -4.79 -20.24
CA SER A 10 6.86 -5.78 -21.17
C SER A 10 7.07 -7.21 -20.60
N LEU A 11 6.70 -7.48 -19.34
CA LEU A 11 7.08 -8.69 -18.59
C LEU A 11 5.90 -9.61 -18.20
N GLY A 12 4.75 -9.51 -18.87
CA GLY A 12 3.59 -10.36 -18.56
C GLY A 12 2.82 -9.96 -17.30
N ALA A 13 3.16 -8.82 -16.69
CA ALA A 13 2.36 -8.24 -15.61
C ALA A 13 1.08 -7.59 -16.18
N LYS A 14 -0.06 -7.91 -15.57
CA LYS A 14 -1.36 -7.37 -15.94
C LYS A 14 -1.57 -6.03 -15.23
N VAL A 15 -1.77 -4.97 -15.99
CA VAL A 15 -2.14 -3.67 -15.43
C VAL A 15 -3.63 -3.66 -15.13
N ILE A 16 -3.96 -3.46 -13.85
CA ILE A 16 -5.34 -3.28 -13.39
C ILE A 16 -5.59 -1.78 -13.33
N CYS A 17 -6.40 -1.26 -14.26
CA CYS A 17 -6.80 0.14 -14.22
C CYS A 17 -7.89 0.30 -13.17
N LEU A 18 -7.59 1.05 -12.10
CA LEU A 18 -8.60 1.41 -11.11
C LEU A 18 -9.43 2.60 -11.60
N SER A 19 -10.70 2.66 -11.17
CA SER A 19 -11.54 3.82 -11.43
C SER A 19 -10.91 5.07 -10.81
N SER A 20 -11.05 6.21 -11.49
CA SER A 20 -10.58 7.50 -10.97
C SER A 20 -11.16 7.74 -9.57
N TYR A 21 -10.32 8.18 -8.63
CA TYR A 21 -10.69 8.47 -7.25
C TYR A 21 -11.20 7.28 -6.42
N SER A 22 -10.71 6.06 -6.66
CA SER A 22 -11.00 4.91 -5.78
C SER A 22 -9.79 4.49 -4.92
N PRO A 23 -9.36 5.32 -3.95
CA PRO A 23 -8.24 4.99 -3.06
C PRO A 23 -8.52 3.77 -2.18
N ASP A 24 -9.80 3.46 -1.91
CA ASP A 24 -10.24 2.29 -1.12
C ASP A 24 -9.85 0.94 -1.71
N PHE A 25 -9.57 0.88 -3.02
CA PHE A 25 -9.11 -0.36 -3.69
C PHE A 25 -7.59 -0.43 -3.83
N ASN A 26 -6.83 0.44 -3.15
CA ASN A 26 -5.38 0.38 -3.19
C ASN A 26 -4.83 -0.14 -1.84
N PRO A 27 -4.39 -1.41 -1.76
CA PRO A 27 -3.97 -2.01 -0.48
C PRO A 27 -2.75 -1.32 0.13
N ILE A 28 -1.98 -0.55 -0.65
CA ILE A 28 -0.88 0.27 -0.11
C ILE A 28 -1.39 1.43 0.77
N GLU A 29 -2.60 1.92 0.55
CA GLU A 29 -3.18 3.02 1.35
C GLU A 29 -3.47 2.56 2.77
N LEU A 30 -3.91 1.30 2.94
CA LEU A 30 -4.09 0.67 4.26
C LEU A 30 -2.76 0.59 5.01
N TRP A 31 -1.69 0.21 4.31
CA TRP A 31 -0.35 0.19 4.88
C TRP A 31 0.13 1.60 5.27
N TRP A 32 -0.04 2.59 4.39
CA TRP A 32 0.31 3.98 4.69
C TRP A 32 -0.49 4.55 5.86
N SER A 33 -1.76 4.20 6.00
CA SER A 33 -2.59 4.61 7.14
C SER A 33 -2.02 4.09 8.46
N GLN A 34 -1.65 2.80 8.50
CA GLN A 34 -1.00 2.17 9.66
C GLN A 34 0.34 2.83 9.97
N LEU A 35 1.22 2.99 8.98
CA LEU A 35 2.53 3.62 9.16
C LEU A 35 2.39 5.07 9.69
N LYS A 36 1.48 5.86 9.12
CA LYS A 36 1.20 7.22 9.61
C LYS A 36 0.67 7.23 11.04
N SER A 37 -0.16 6.25 11.43
CA SER A 37 -0.65 6.11 12.80
C SER A 37 0.50 5.81 13.78
N SER A 38 1.41 4.90 13.41
CA SER A 38 2.62 4.63 14.19
C SER A 38 3.52 5.85 14.29
N LEU A 39 3.80 6.53 13.18
CA LEU A 39 4.63 7.75 13.16
C LEU A 39 4.03 8.85 14.03
N ARG A 40 2.71 9.07 14.00
CA ARG A 40 2.04 10.04 14.87
C ARG A 40 2.14 9.66 16.36
N SER A 41 2.07 8.37 16.68
CA SER A 41 2.21 7.88 18.05
C SER A 41 3.64 8.06 18.59
N PHE A 42 4.65 7.83 17.76
CA PHE A 42 6.06 7.99 18.15
C PHE A 42 6.58 9.44 18.05
N ALA A 43 5.88 10.31 17.32
CA ALA A 43 6.24 11.71 17.09
C ALA A 43 7.75 11.94 16.83
N PRO A 44 8.35 11.25 15.84
CA PRO A 44 9.78 11.35 15.58
C PRO A 44 10.16 12.78 15.20
N THR A 45 11.20 13.31 15.83
CA THR A 45 11.69 14.68 15.61
C THR A 45 12.84 14.75 14.59
N THR A 46 13.36 13.61 14.15
CA THR A 46 14.48 13.51 13.22
C THR A 46 14.17 12.56 12.06
N THR A 47 14.79 12.83 10.91
CA THR A 47 14.65 12.00 9.69
C THR A 47 15.24 10.61 9.87
N GLU A 48 16.35 10.46 10.59
CA GLU A 48 16.95 9.16 10.91
C GLU A 48 16.01 8.27 11.73
N MET A 49 15.23 8.88 12.64
CA MET A 49 14.26 8.13 13.45
C MET A 49 13.08 7.68 12.59
N VAL A 50 12.65 8.49 11.63
CA VAL A 50 11.64 8.09 10.64
C VAL A 50 12.13 6.91 9.81
N ASP A 51 13.37 6.94 9.32
CA ASP A 51 13.96 5.85 8.53
C ASP A 51 14.05 4.52 9.30
N LYS A 52 14.50 4.59 10.56
CA LYS A 52 14.51 3.43 11.46
C LYS A 52 13.10 2.91 11.74
N LEU A 53 12.14 3.79 11.98
CA LEU A 53 10.75 3.40 12.22
C LEU A 53 10.13 2.75 10.99
N ILE A 54 10.42 3.24 9.79
CA ILE A 54 9.97 2.60 8.54
C ILE A 54 10.60 1.22 8.39
N SER A 55 11.91 1.09 8.65
CA SER A 55 12.61 -0.20 8.58
C SER A 55 12.02 -1.23 9.56
N VAL A 56 11.76 -0.82 10.80
CA VAL A 56 11.12 -1.67 11.81
C VAL A 56 9.68 -1.99 11.43
N ALA A 57 8.93 -1.01 10.92
CA ALA A 57 7.55 -1.22 10.47
C ALA A 57 7.47 -2.22 9.32
N LEU A 58 8.47 -2.23 8.41
CA LEU A 58 8.60 -3.20 7.32
C LEU A 58 8.93 -4.62 7.84
N ASP A 59 9.80 -4.74 8.84
CA ASP A 59 10.17 -6.02 9.47
C ASP A 59 8.99 -6.66 10.25
N LEU A 60 8.17 -5.82 10.89
CA LEU A 60 6.97 -6.23 11.61
C LEU A 60 5.80 -6.63 10.71
N ILE A 61 5.89 -6.44 9.38
CA ILE A 61 4.80 -6.78 8.47
C ILE A 61 4.63 -8.30 8.43
N ASN A 62 3.50 -8.76 8.96
CA ASN A 62 3.11 -10.15 8.82
C ASN A 62 2.50 -10.40 7.42
N PRO A 63 3.00 -11.37 6.64
CA PRO A 63 2.44 -11.71 5.32
C PRO A 63 0.96 -12.14 5.37
N GLN A 64 0.48 -12.68 6.50
CA GLN A 64 -0.95 -12.95 6.68
C GLN A 64 -1.78 -11.66 6.75
N HIS A 65 -1.22 -10.62 7.36
CA HIS A 65 -1.88 -9.32 7.47
C HIS A 65 -1.98 -8.63 6.10
N LEU A 66 -0.93 -8.77 5.27
CA LEU A 66 -0.97 -8.34 3.88
C LEU A 66 -2.10 -9.04 3.11
N ARG A 67 -2.20 -10.37 3.20
CA ARG A 67 -3.27 -11.13 2.54
C ARG A 67 -4.66 -10.62 2.93
N ASN A 68 -4.88 -10.32 4.20
CA ASN A 68 -6.15 -9.78 4.67
C ASN A 68 -6.45 -8.39 4.06
N TRP A 69 -5.44 -7.53 3.87
CA TRP A 69 -5.63 -6.25 3.17
C TRP A 69 -5.97 -6.44 1.68
N PHE A 70 -5.28 -7.36 0.99
CA PHE A 70 -5.61 -7.69 -0.40
C PHE A 70 -7.02 -8.29 -0.54
N ALA A 71 -7.45 -9.11 0.42
CA ALA A 71 -8.82 -9.64 0.48
C ALA A 71 -9.85 -8.53 0.74
N SER A 72 -9.55 -7.58 1.64
CA SER A 72 -10.41 -6.42 1.91
C SER A 72 -10.59 -5.50 0.69
N CYS A 73 -9.59 -5.44 -0.20
CA CYS A 73 -9.68 -4.70 -1.46
C CYS A 73 -10.21 -5.56 -2.63
N CYS A 74 -10.80 -6.74 -2.34
CA CYS A 74 -11.39 -7.66 -3.32
C CYS A 74 -10.43 -8.26 -4.36
N TYR A 75 -9.11 -8.29 -4.09
CA TYR A 75 -8.13 -8.92 -5.00
C TYR A 75 -7.88 -10.39 -4.71
N CYS A 76 -8.25 -10.88 -3.52
CA CYS A 76 -8.07 -12.27 -3.11
C CYS A 76 -9.32 -12.77 -2.38
N THR A 77 -9.70 -14.02 -2.60
CA THR A 77 -10.60 -14.76 -1.71
C THR A 77 -9.78 -15.31 -0.54
N SER A 78 -10.27 -15.11 0.69
CA SER A 78 -9.62 -15.57 1.93
C SER A 78 -9.41 -17.08 1.96
#